data_AF-A0A7Y0AMI1-F1
#
_entry.id   AF-A0A7Y0AMI1-F1
#
_cell.length_a   1.000
_cell.length_b   1.000
_cell.length_c   1.000
_cell.angle_alpha   90.00
_cell.angle_beta   90.00
_cell.angle_gamma   90.00
#
_symmetry.space_group_name_H-M   'P 1'
#
loop_
_entity.id
_entity.type
_entity.pdbx_description
1 polymer ?
#
loop_
_entity_poly.entity_id
_entity_poly.type
_entity_poly.pdbx_seq_one_letter_code
_entity_poly.pdbx_strand_id
1 'polypeptide(L)'
;MSKYYSINGLKVRVSDHEANTALRGTSDIYLYVKSADNQLLSIVDQLENICDKRDLNIEDFNSILNEWADGTYSKDVFIGQVEDDEDNGTSGQVTELKTSFDNENRLKLKDYSLVNTIPGSKLRAEIKQLSEKTGVSQSFIKKHFNIR
;
A
#
# COMPACT_ATOMS: atom_id res chain seq x y z
N MET A 1 -2.97 -3.93 2.84
CA MET A 1 -4.39 -3.77 2.42
C MET A 1 -5.29 -4.42 3.46
N SER A 2 -6.62 -4.29 3.36
CA SER A 2 -7.55 -4.95 4.31
C SER A 2 -8.84 -5.34 3.63
N LYS A 3 -9.43 -6.45 4.09
CA LYS A 3 -10.78 -6.88 3.70
C LYS A 3 -11.72 -6.74 4.90
N TYR A 4 -12.95 -6.28 4.66
CA TYR A 4 -13.94 -6.03 5.69
C TYR A 4 -15.15 -6.94 5.51
N TYR A 5 -15.69 -7.42 6.62
CA TYR A 5 -16.88 -8.24 6.70
C TYR A 5 -17.83 -7.67 7.75
N SER A 6 -19.13 -7.86 7.53
CA SER A 6 -20.17 -7.55 8.51
C SER A 6 -20.84 -8.86 8.90
N ILE A 7 -20.58 -9.33 10.12
CA ILE A 7 -21.06 -10.63 10.63
C ILE A 7 -21.86 -10.37 11.89
N ASN A 8 -23.16 -10.70 11.89
CA ASN A 8 -24.06 -10.48 13.04
C ASN A 8 -24.00 -9.05 13.61
N GLY A 9 -23.83 -8.05 12.73
CA GLY A 9 -23.70 -6.64 13.10
C GLY A 9 -22.30 -6.23 13.59
N LEU A 10 -21.35 -7.16 13.68
CA LEU A 10 -19.95 -6.90 14.01
C LEU A 10 -19.16 -6.58 12.74
N LYS A 11 -18.38 -5.51 12.80
CA LYS A 11 -17.42 -5.16 11.75
C LYS A 11 -16.12 -5.93 11.97
N VAL A 12 -15.85 -6.88 11.10
CA VAL A 12 -14.65 -7.72 11.14
C VAL A 12 -13.68 -7.27 10.05
N ARG A 13 -12.41 -7.16 10.38
CA ARG A 13 -11.35 -6.78 9.44
C ARG A 13 -10.27 -7.85 9.38
N VAL A 14 -9.92 -8.28 8.17
CA VAL A 14 -8.75 -9.13 7.88
C VAL A 14 -7.67 -8.26 7.22
N SER A 15 -6.44 -8.26 7.72
CA SER A 15 -5.37 -7.38 7.20
C SER A 15 -3.96 -7.94 7.37
N ASP A 16 -3.02 -7.50 6.55
CA ASP A 16 -1.59 -7.78 6.71
C ASP A 16 -0.86 -6.82 7.67
N HIS A 17 -1.54 -5.81 8.21
CA HIS A 17 -0.92 -4.81 9.10
C HIS A 17 -1.94 -4.22 10.08
N GLU A 18 -1.43 -3.62 11.15
CA GLU A 18 -2.23 -2.94 12.15
C GLU A 18 -3.08 -1.81 11.55
N ALA A 19 -4.25 -1.59 12.15
CA ALA A 19 -5.15 -0.56 11.72
C ALA A 19 -4.65 0.84 12.05
N ASN A 20 -4.58 1.72 11.05
CA ASN A 20 -4.58 3.16 11.33
C ASN A 20 -6.01 3.60 11.67
N THR A 21 -6.38 3.41 12.93
CA THR A 21 -7.73 3.67 13.47
C THR A 21 -8.16 5.13 13.34
N ALA A 22 -7.21 6.07 13.27
CA ALA A 22 -7.49 7.49 13.08
C ALA A 22 -8.08 7.82 11.70
N LEU A 23 -7.74 7.05 10.66
CA LEU A 23 -8.16 7.31 9.29
C LEU A 23 -9.30 6.41 8.81
N ARG A 24 -9.39 5.16 9.29
CA ARG A 24 -10.33 4.16 8.75
C ARG A 24 -11.39 3.68 9.74
N GLY A 25 -11.47 4.35 10.90
CA GLY A 25 -12.37 4.01 11.99
C GLY A 25 -11.99 2.70 12.67
N THR A 26 -12.72 2.38 13.74
CA THR A 26 -12.55 1.13 14.49
C THR A 26 -13.35 -0.01 13.84
N SER A 27 -12.87 -1.23 14.06
CA SER A 27 -13.57 -2.49 13.80
C SER A 27 -13.75 -3.22 15.12
N ASP A 28 -14.78 -4.06 15.23
CA ASP A 28 -15.05 -4.83 16.44
C ASP A 28 -14.07 -6.00 16.59
N ILE A 29 -13.69 -6.61 15.47
CA ILE A 29 -12.80 -7.76 15.39
C ILE A 29 -11.70 -7.48 14.37
N TYR A 30 -10.45 -7.73 14.77
CA TYR A 30 -9.27 -7.62 13.92
C TYR A 30 -8.61 -8.99 13.79
N LEU A 31 -8.40 -9.41 12.54
CA LEU A 31 -7.71 -10.64 12.18
C LEU A 31 -6.51 -10.27 11.30
N TYR A 32 -5.37 -10.88 11.58
CA TYR A 32 -4.12 -10.57 10.91
C TYR A 32 -3.61 -11.76 10.11
N VAL A 33 -3.24 -11.52 8.86
CA VAL A 33 -2.70 -12.55 7.96
C VAL A 33 -1.23 -12.84 8.29
N LYS A 34 -0.51 -11.88 8.87
CA LYS A 34 0.90 -12.03 9.24
C LYS A 34 1.25 -11.29 10.53
N SER A 35 2.27 -11.79 11.21
CA SER A 35 2.85 -11.16 12.40
C SER A 35 3.76 -9.98 12.03
N ALA A 36 4.17 -9.21 13.05
CA ALA A 36 5.19 -8.17 12.90
C ALA A 36 6.53 -8.71 12.34
N ASP A 37 6.83 -10.00 12.58
CA ASP A 37 8.02 -10.70 12.10
C ASP A 37 7.83 -11.34 10.70
N ASN A 38 6.76 -10.98 9.98
CA ASN A 38 6.38 -11.52 8.68
C ASN A 38 6.15 -13.05 8.64
N GLN A 39 5.76 -13.64 9.78
CA GLN A 39 5.30 -15.03 9.82
C GLN A 39 3.81 -15.09 9.47
N LEU A 40 3.40 -16.10 8.71
CA LEU A 40 1.99 -16.35 8.40
C LEU A 40 1.25 -16.70 9.70
N LEU A 41 0.10 -16.09 9.92
CA LEU A 41 -0.76 -16.36 11.06
C LEU A 41 -2.02 -17.09 10.60
N SER A 42 -2.46 -18.08 11.39
CA SER A 42 -3.74 -18.75 11.18
C SER A 42 -4.89 -17.79 11.51
N ILE A 43 -5.77 -17.58 10.54
CA ILE A 43 -7.01 -16.82 10.75
C ILE A 43 -8.03 -17.66 11.53
N VAL A 44 -8.01 -18.98 11.35
CA VAL A 44 -8.89 -19.92 12.06
C VAL A 44 -8.61 -19.90 13.55
N ASP A 45 -7.34 -20.07 13.96
CA ASP A 45 -6.93 -20.04 15.38
C ASP A 45 -7.27 -18.69 16.03
N GLN A 46 -7.14 -17.59 15.28
CA GLN A 46 -7.51 -16.26 15.77
C GLN A 46 -9.02 -16.15 16.01
N LEU A 47 -9.85 -16.69 15.10
CA LEU A 47 -11.30 -16.70 15.25
C LEU A 47 -11.74 -17.56 16.42
N GLU A 48 -11.20 -18.78 16.57
CA GLU A 48 -11.49 -19.66 17.71
C GLU A 48 -11.21 -18.96 19.04
N ASN A 49 -10.02 -18.37 19.20
CA ASN A 49 -9.63 -17.66 20.42
C ASN A 49 -10.51 -16.43 20.70
N ILE A 50 -11.00 -15.74 19.67
CA ILE A 50 -11.91 -14.60 19.83
C ILE A 50 -13.31 -15.07 20.20
N CYS A 51 -13.79 -16.16 19.58
CA CYS A 51 -15.08 -16.77 19.88
C CYS A 51 -15.13 -17.25 21.33
N ASP A 52 -14.09 -17.95 21.79
CA ASP A 52 -13.94 -18.43 23.17
C ASP A 52 -13.98 -17.28 24.19
N LYS A 53 -13.35 -16.14 23.88
CA LYS A 53 -13.26 -14.99 24.79
C LYS A 53 -14.51 -14.12 24.81
N ARG A 54 -15.26 -14.11 23.72
CA ARG A 54 -16.39 -13.18 23.52
C ARG A 54 -17.74 -13.87 23.47
N ASP A 55 -17.79 -15.18 23.70
CA ASP A 55 -19.01 -16.00 23.66
C ASP A 55 -19.73 -15.87 22.30
N LEU A 56 -18.95 -15.92 21.21
CA LEU A 56 -19.44 -15.87 19.83
C LEU A 56 -19.40 -17.27 19.21
N ASN A 57 -20.26 -17.55 18.24
CA ASN A 57 -20.24 -18.82 17.54
C ASN A 57 -19.34 -18.73 16.30
N ILE A 58 -18.39 -19.67 16.17
CA ILE A 58 -17.48 -19.73 15.03
C ILE A 58 -18.22 -19.95 13.70
N GLU A 59 -19.37 -20.62 13.72
CA GLU A 59 -20.20 -20.85 12.53
C GLU A 59 -20.70 -19.54 11.89
N ASP A 60 -20.85 -18.46 12.68
CA ASP A 60 -21.22 -17.15 12.16
C ASP A 60 -20.13 -16.59 11.21
N PHE A 61 -18.89 -17.06 11.35
CA PHE A 61 -17.74 -16.61 10.58
C PHE A 61 -17.45 -17.48 9.35
N ASN A 62 -18.40 -18.35 8.94
CA ASN A 62 -18.25 -19.19 7.76
C ASN A 62 -17.83 -18.44 6.49
N SER A 63 -18.28 -17.19 6.30
CA SER A 63 -17.86 -16.35 5.17
C SER A 63 -16.35 -16.07 5.18
N ILE A 64 -15.77 -15.88 6.36
CA ILE A 64 -14.33 -15.68 6.53
C ILE A 64 -13.61 -17.02 6.45
N LEU A 65 -14.11 -18.06 7.12
CA LEU A 65 -13.49 -19.39 7.12
C LEU A 65 -13.38 -20.00 5.71
N ASN A 66 -14.40 -19.82 4.88
CA ASN A 66 -14.38 -20.33 3.50
C ASN A 66 -13.33 -19.63 2.64
N GLU A 67 -13.06 -18.35 2.89
CA GLU A 67 -12.11 -17.57 2.10
C GLU A 67 -10.68 -17.63 2.67
N TRP A 68 -10.56 -17.71 3.99
CA TRP A 68 -9.33 -17.62 4.76
C TRP A 68 -9.03 -18.91 5.53
N ALA A 69 -9.43 -20.07 4.98
CA ALA A 69 -9.03 -21.36 5.51
C ALA A 69 -7.50 -21.51 5.45
N ASP A 70 -6.91 -22.11 6.48
CA ASP A 70 -5.45 -22.24 6.51
C ASP A 70 -4.95 -23.07 5.31
N GLY A 71 -3.95 -22.50 4.63
CA GLY A 71 -3.41 -23.07 3.39
C GLY A 71 -4.06 -22.55 2.09
N THR A 72 -5.15 -21.77 2.14
CA THR A 72 -5.75 -21.14 0.95
C THR A 72 -5.19 -19.76 0.63
N TYR A 73 -4.46 -19.14 1.56
CA TYR A 73 -3.90 -17.80 1.43
C TYR A 73 -2.39 -17.76 1.70
N SER A 74 -1.75 -16.69 1.24
CA SER A 74 -0.33 -16.42 1.48
C SER A 74 -0.18 -15.18 2.35
N LYS A 75 0.97 -15.05 3.04
CA LYS A 75 1.34 -13.84 3.80
C LYS A 75 1.40 -12.58 2.94
N ASP A 76 1.52 -12.77 1.63
CA ASP A 76 1.64 -11.72 0.63
C ASP A 76 0.34 -11.53 -0.17
N VAL A 77 -0.81 -12.04 0.32
CA VAL A 77 -2.12 -11.96 -0.39
C VAL A 77 -2.55 -10.54 -0.77
N PHE A 78 -2.06 -9.55 -0.01
CA PHE A 78 -2.34 -8.14 -0.25
C PHE A 78 -1.21 -7.42 -1.02
N ILE A 79 -0.17 -8.13 -1.43
CA ILE A 79 0.93 -7.59 -2.25
C ILE A 79 0.56 -7.80 -3.71
N GLY A 80 0.16 -6.72 -4.39
CA GLY A 80 -0.18 -6.72 -5.81
C GLY A 80 -1.67 -6.61 -6.14
N GLN A 81 -2.55 -6.63 -5.13
CA GLN A 81 -3.92 -6.13 -5.32
C GLN A 81 -3.85 -4.59 -5.41
N VAL A 82 -3.90 -4.09 -6.64
CA VAL A 82 -4.34 -2.71 -6.89
C VAL A 82 -5.78 -2.64 -6.40
N GLU A 83 -6.14 -1.61 -5.64
CA GLU A 83 -7.53 -1.35 -5.24
C GLU A 83 -8.37 -1.27 -6.53
N ASP A 84 -9.05 -2.35 -6.92
CA ASP A 84 -10.26 -2.26 -7.72
C ASP A 84 -11.34 -1.81 -6.73
N ASP A 85 -11.28 -0.53 -6.35
CA ASP A 85 -12.46 0.18 -5.91
C ASP A 85 -13.50 -0.02 -7.03
N GLU A 86 -14.68 -0.52 -6.68
CA GLU A 86 -15.85 -0.43 -7.55
C GLU A 86 -16.19 1.06 -7.73
N ASP A 87 -15.40 1.72 -8.58
CA ASP A 87 -15.76 2.92 -9.31
C ASP A 87 -15.08 2.82 -10.68
N ASN A 88 -15.75 2.08 -11.57
CA ASN A 88 -15.81 2.34 -13.00
C ASN A 88 -14.53 2.93 -13.67
N GLY A 89 -13.59 2.06 -14.07
CA GLY A 89 -12.93 2.21 -15.38
C GLY A 89 -11.66 3.07 -15.52
N THR A 90 -10.76 3.16 -14.52
CA THR A 90 -9.54 4.01 -14.65
C THR A 90 -8.17 3.39 -14.32
N SER A 91 -8.07 2.10 -13.95
CA SER A 91 -6.78 1.51 -13.51
C SER A 91 -5.73 1.38 -14.65
N GLY A 92 -6.18 1.12 -15.88
CA GLY A 92 -5.31 1.19 -17.07
C GLY A 92 -4.78 2.60 -17.34
N GLN A 93 -5.65 3.60 -17.21
CA GLN A 93 -5.29 5.00 -17.47
C GLN A 93 -4.29 5.55 -16.44
N VAL A 94 -4.41 5.24 -15.14
CA VAL A 94 -3.48 5.80 -14.13
C VAL A 94 -2.04 5.31 -14.32
N THR A 95 -1.87 4.04 -14.70
CA THR A 95 -0.55 3.48 -14.97
C THR A 95 0.07 4.09 -16.24
N GLU A 96 -0.76 4.28 -17.26
CA GLU A 96 -0.38 4.91 -18.53
C GLU A 96 -0.11 6.42 -18.37
N LEU A 97 -0.88 7.11 -17.54
CA LEU A 97 -0.67 8.53 -17.19
C LEU A 97 0.62 8.72 -16.40
N LYS A 98 0.95 7.82 -15.48
CA LYS A 98 2.19 7.88 -14.68
C LYS A 98 3.43 7.64 -15.54
N THR A 99 3.39 6.65 -16.44
CA THR A 99 4.49 6.41 -17.38
C THR A 99 4.63 7.57 -18.38
N SER A 100 3.51 8.15 -18.83
CA SER A 100 3.51 9.32 -19.71
C SER A 100 4.12 10.56 -19.01
N PHE A 101 3.75 10.83 -17.76
CA PHE A 101 4.29 11.93 -16.98
C PHE A 101 5.78 11.77 -16.68
N ASP A 102 6.22 10.56 -16.34
CA ASP A 102 7.64 10.26 -16.13
C ASP A 102 8.45 10.41 -17.43
N ASN A 103 7.89 10.03 -18.57
CA ASN A 103 8.50 10.23 -19.89
C ASN A 103 8.59 11.71 -20.26
N GLU A 104 7.55 12.49 -20.03
CA GLU A 104 7.54 13.94 -20.27
C GLU A 104 8.61 14.65 -19.43
N ASN A 105 8.70 14.29 -18.14
CA ASN A 105 9.73 14.85 -17.25
C ASN A 105 11.15 14.45 -17.67
N ARG A 106 11.35 13.21 -18.16
CA ARG A 106 12.63 12.79 -18.74
C ARG A 106 12.98 13.57 -20.00
N LEU A 107 12.01 13.85 -20.87
CA LEU A 107 12.21 14.67 -22.05
C LEU A 107 12.62 16.10 -21.67
N LYS A 108 11.98 16.70 -20.67
CA LYS A 108 12.33 18.03 -20.14
C LYS A 108 13.74 18.09 -19.55
N LEU A 109 14.27 16.97 -19.06
CA LEU A 109 15.61 16.86 -18.47
C LEU A 109 16.69 16.35 -19.44
N LYS A 110 16.33 15.91 -20.66
CA LYS A 110 17.24 15.23 -21.61
C LYS A 110 18.45 16.06 -22.02
N ASP A 111 18.27 17.38 -22.14
CA ASP A 111 19.33 18.31 -22.57
C ASP A 111 20.12 18.90 -21.38
N TYR A 112 19.80 18.48 -20.16
CA TYR A 112 20.46 18.94 -18.95
C TYR A 112 21.40 17.86 -18.42
N SER A 113 22.54 18.29 -17.90
CA SER A 113 23.49 17.42 -17.22
C SER A 113 23.85 18.05 -15.88
N LEU A 114 23.66 17.31 -14.79
CA LEU A 114 24.13 17.71 -13.47
C LEU A 114 25.42 16.94 -13.17
N VAL A 115 26.50 17.67 -12.89
CA VAL A 115 27.79 17.06 -12.58
C VAL A 115 27.86 16.81 -11.08
N ASN A 116 27.95 15.53 -10.69
CA ASN A 116 28.01 15.12 -9.28
C ASN A 116 29.36 15.41 -8.59
N THR A 117 30.28 16.13 -9.25
CA THR A 117 31.58 16.53 -8.69
C THR A 117 31.54 17.90 -8.01
N ILE A 118 30.38 18.56 -8.02
CA ILE A 118 30.18 19.90 -7.48
C ILE A 118 29.93 19.82 -5.96
N PRO A 119 30.50 20.73 -5.13
CA PRO A 119 30.21 20.78 -3.70
C PRO A 119 28.70 20.92 -3.42
N GLY A 120 28.21 20.19 -2.42
CA GLY A 120 26.77 19.94 -2.22
C GLY A 120 25.87 21.18 -2.07
N SER A 121 26.41 22.35 -1.72
CA SER A 121 25.66 23.62 -1.68
C SER A 121 25.33 24.14 -3.08
N LYS A 122 26.27 24.05 -4.03
CA LYS A 122 26.08 24.44 -5.44
C LYS A 122 25.17 23.45 -6.17
N LEU A 123 25.33 22.15 -5.90
CA LEU A 123 24.45 21.11 -6.46
C LEU A 123 22.97 21.32 -6.07
N ARG A 124 22.71 21.70 -4.81
CA ARG A 124 21.34 22.02 -4.35
C ARG A 124 20.77 23.25 -5.05
N ALA A 125 21.58 24.27 -5.28
CA ALA A 125 21.17 25.47 -6.01
C ALA A 125 20.83 25.14 -7.48
N GLU A 126 21.66 24.32 -8.14
CA GLU A 126 21.42 23.86 -9.51
C GLU A 126 20.16 23.00 -9.62
N ILE A 127 19.93 22.05 -8.70
CA ILE A 127 18.70 21.26 -8.66
C ILE A 127 17.47 22.16 -8.50
N LYS A 128 17.56 23.20 -7.66
CA LYS A 128 16.47 24.16 -7.45
C LYS A 128 16.19 24.97 -8.72
N GLN A 129 17.23 25.53 -9.34
CA GLN A 129 17.09 26.28 -10.59
C GLN A 129 16.53 25.43 -11.73
N LEU A 130 16.99 24.17 -11.83
CA LEU A 130 16.51 23.24 -12.83
C LEU A 130 15.04 22.87 -12.60
N SER A 131 14.64 22.70 -11.35
CA SER A 131 13.24 22.48 -10.95
C SER A 131 12.35 23.66 -11.33
N GLU A 132 12.78 24.89 -11.04
CA GLU A 132 12.05 26.12 -11.40
C GLU A 132 11.95 26.31 -12.92
N LYS A 133 13.00 25.97 -13.68
CA LYS A 133 13.04 26.13 -15.13
C LYS A 133 12.21 25.09 -15.88
N THR A 134 12.24 23.84 -15.41
CA THR A 134 11.60 22.71 -16.11
C THR A 134 10.23 22.35 -15.54
N GLY A 135 9.88 22.88 -14.37
CA GLY A 135 8.69 22.49 -13.61
C GLY A 135 8.78 21.08 -13.02
N VAL A 136 9.91 20.39 -13.17
CA VAL A 136 10.11 19.02 -12.68
C VAL A 136 10.46 19.06 -11.19
N SER A 137 9.91 18.15 -10.40
CA SER A 137 10.19 18.12 -8.95
C SER A 137 11.66 17.83 -8.64
N GLN A 138 12.20 18.45 -7.59
CA GLN A 138 13.59 18.23 -7.15
C GLN A 138 13.87 16.76 -6.84
N SER A 139 12.90 16.04 -6.28
CA SER A 139 13.02 14.60 -6.00
C SER A 139 13.18 13.78 -7.28
N PHE A 140 12.43 14.11 -8.34
CA PHE A 140 12.56 13.45 -9.63
C PHE A 140 13.90 13.76 -10.29
N ILE A 141 14.35 15.02 -10.25
CA ILE A 141 15.67 15.43 -10.76
C ILE A 141 16.79 14.65 -10.07
N LYS A 142 16.76 14.56 -8.74
CA LYS A 142 17.75 13.78 -7.98
C LYS A 142 17.77 12.31 -8.38
N LYS A 143 16.59 11.70 -8.54
CA LYS A 143 16.44 10.31 -9.00
C LYS A 143 16.96 10.13 -10.43
N HIS A 144 16.67 11.08 -11.32
CA HIS A 144 17.07 11.04 -12.73
C HIS A 144 18.60 11.11 -12.89
N PHE A 145 19.26 11.99 -12.13
CA PHE A 145 20.72 12.16 -12.17
C PHE A 145 21.49 11.33 -11.12
N ASN A 146 20.80 10.42 -10.40
CA ASN A 146 21.38 9.57 -9.36
C ASN A 146 22.16 10.35 -8.27
N ILE A 147 21.59 11.46 -7.81
CA ILE A 147 22.15 12.35 -6.78
C ILE A 147 21.58 11.97 -5.42
N ARG A 148 22.45 11.74 -4.44
CA ARG A 148 22.09 11.37 -3.05
C ARG A 148 21.82 12.59 -2.16
#